data_AF-A0A924IGZ1-F1
#
_entry.id   AF-A0A924IGZ1-F1
#
_cell.length_a   1.000
_cell.length_b   1.000
_cell.length_c   1.000
_cell.angle_alpha   90.00
_cell.angle_beta   90.00
_cell.angle_gamma   90.00
#
_symmetry.space_group_name_H-M   'P 1'
#
loop_
_entity.id
_entity.type
_entity.pdbx_description
1 polymer ?
#
loop_
_entity_poly.entity_id
_entity_poly.type
_entity_poly.pdbx_seq_one_letter_code
_entity_poly.pdbx_strand_id
1 'polypeptide(L)' 'MLNSQNEKDLGTQVLVHDINSSLSALQGALEVIKDEWRSNPELVEKILPLTLEKINQLHLQLNNYRNFQHKFPLLKNR' A
#
# COMPACT_ATOMS: atom_id res chain seq x y z
N MET A 1 -2.67 -18.80 24.11
CA MET A 1 -3.73 -17.94 23.53
C MET A 1 -3.14 -16.55 23.44
N LEU A 2 -2.93 -16.01 22.23
CA LEU A 2 -2.48 -14.62 22.08
C LEU A 2 -3.61 -13.69 22.54
N ASN A 3 -3.27 -12.70 23.35
CA ASN A 3 -4.23 -11.69 23.81
C ASN A 3 -4.76 -10.95 22.58
N SER A 4 -6.08 -10.71 22.48
CA SER A 4 -6.71 -10.06 21.31
C SER A 4 -6.14 -8.68 20.97
N GLN A 5 -5.49 -8.02 21.94
CA GLN A 5 -4.75 -6.78 21.74
C GLN A 5 -3.45 -6.98 20.93
N ASN A 6 -2.71 -8.06 21.19
CA ASN A 6 -1.47 -8.36 20.46
C ASN A 6 -1.77 -8.75 19.00
N GLU A 7 -2.88 -9.44 18.75
CA GLU A 7 -3.34 -9.78 17.40
C GLU A 7 -3.74 -8.51 16.63
N LYS A 8 -4.37 -7.53 17.31
CA LYS A 8 -4.72 -6.25 16.73
C LYS A 8 -3.47 -5.45 16.30
N ASP A 9 -2.50 -5.38 17.20
CA ASP A 9 -1.28 -4.58 16.98
C ASP A 9 -0.42 -5.19 15.86
N LEU A 10 -0.28 -6.53 15.84
CA LEU A 10 0.40 -7.24 14.76
C LEU A 10 -0.31 -7.06 13.41
N GLY A 11 -1.64 -7.19 13.37
CA GLY A 11 -2.43 -6.99 12.14
C GLY A 11 -2.32 -5.56 11.60
N THR A 12 -2.28 -4.56 12.49
CA THR A 12 -2.09 -3.15 12.09
C THR A 12 -0.69 -2.92 11.52
N GLN A 13 0.35 -3.47 12.17
CA GLN A 13 1.74 -3.33 11.70
C GLN A 13 1.94 -3.93 10.31
N VAL A 14 1.38 -5.13 10.06
CA VAL A 14 1.43 -5.77 8.73
C VAL A 14 0.76 -4.90 7.67
N LEU A 15 -0.46 -4.41 7.93
CA LEU A 15 -1.17 -3.56 6.98
C LEU A 15 -0.42 -2.25 6.67
N VAL A 16 0.15 -1.60 7.69
CA VAL A 16 0.95 -0.37 7.51
C VAL A 16 2.23 -0.65 6.72
N HIS A 17 2.92 -1.74 7.04
CA HIS A 17 4.11 -2.18 6.30
C HIS A 17 3.82 -2.41 4.81
N ASP A 18 2.71 -3.09 4.52
CA ASP A 18 2.32 -3.41 3.15
C ASP A 18 1.91 -2.16 2.36
N ILE A 19 1.21 -1.21 2.99
CA ILE A 19 0.88 0.10 2.41
C ILE A 19 2.16 0.87 2.09
N ASN A 20 3.10 0.96 3.03
CA ASN A 20 4.36 1.67 2.82
C ASN A 20 5.18 1.05 1.70
N SER A 21 5.22 -0.29 1.64
CA SER A 21 5.90 -1.00 0.56
C SER A 21 5.28 -0.70 -0.81
N SER A 22 3.95 -0.66 -0.90
CA SER A 22 3.24 -0.26 -2.13
C SER A 22 3.53 1.18 -2.53
N LEU A 23 3.57 2.12 -1.58
CA LEU A 23 3.89 3.53 -1.83
C LEU A 23 5.32 3.69 -2.37
N SER A 24 6.30 3.02 -1.76
CA SER A 24 7.69 3.05 -2.22
C SER A 24 7.83 2.48 -3.64
N ALA A 25 7.15 1.37 -3.94
CA ALA A 25 7.16 0.79 -5.27
C ALA A 25 6.52 1.71 -6.32
N LEU A 26 5.41 2.38 -5.98
CA LEU A 26 4.76 3.35 -6.86
C LEU A 26 5.63 4.57 -7.11
N GLN A 27 6.31 5.08 -6.08
CA GLN A 27 7.24 6.20 -6.26
C GLN A 27 8.34 5.82 -7.26
N GLY A 28 8.98 4.67 -7.09
CA GLY A 28 10.03 4.21 -8.01
C GLY A 28 9.50 4.01 -9.43
N ALA A 29 8.30 3.44 -9.60
CA ALA A 29 7.70 3.28 -10.92
C ALA A 29 7.39 4.63 -11.59
N LEU A 30 6.88 5.61 -10.84
CA LEU A 30 6.62 6.96 -11.35
C LEU A 30 7.89 7.71 -11.71
N GLU A 31 8.98 7.52 -10.96
CA GLU A 31 10.29 8.08 -11.30
C GLU A 31 10.79 7.51 -12.63
N VAL A 32 10.72 6.19 -12.84
CA VAL A 32 11.10 5.57 -14.11
C VAL A 32 10.23 6.07 -15.26
N ILE A 33 8.91 6.15 -15.07
CA ILE A 33 8.01 6.70 -16.10
C ILE A 33 8.39 8.15 -16.43
N LYS A 34 8.66 8.98 -15.43
CA LYS A 34 9.07 10.39 -15.61
C LYS A 34 10.37 10.52 -16.41
N ASP A 35 11.33 9.63 -16.19
CA ASP A 35 12.65 9.71 -16.81
C ASP A 35 12.66 9.09 -18.21
N GLU A 36 11.88 8.03 -18.43
CA GLU A 36 11.98 7.19 -19.62
C GLU A 36 10.90 7.45 -20.68
N TRP A 37 9.82 8.17 -20.40
CA TRP A 37 8.70 8.31 -21.34
C TRP A 37 9.06 8.90 -22.72
N ARG A 38 10.14 9.69 -22.81
CA ARG A 38 10.67 10.19 -24.10
C ARG A 38 11.77 9.32 -24.69
N SER A 39 12.67 8.84 -23.85
CA SER A 39 13.90 8.17 -24.28
C SER A 39 13.71 6.67 -24.53
N ASN A 40 12.79 6.04 -23.80
CA ASN A 40 12.50 4.62 -23.85
C ASN A 40 11.00 4.34 -23.61
N PRO A 41 10.13 4.67 -24.57
CA PRO A 41 8.69 4.47 -24.43
C PRO A 41 8.29 3.00 -24.28
N GLU A 42 9.04 2.05 -24.84
CA GLU A 42 8.77 0.60 -24.70
C GLU A 42 8.92 0.12 -23.24
N LEU A 43 9.87 0.69 -22.49
CA LEU A 43 10.00 0.42 -21.06
C LEU A 43 8.80 0.96 -20.29
N VAL A 44 8.36 2.18 -20.62
CA VAL A 44 7.17 2.79 -20.01
C VAL A 44 5.92 1.97 -20.31
N GLU A 45 5.73 1.48 -21.53
CA GLU A 45 4.61 0.60 -21.88
C GLU A 45 4.57 -0.68 -21.04
N LYS A 46 5.73 -1.20 -20.61
CA LYS A 46 5.81 -2.36 -19.72
C LYS A 46 5.56 -2.00 -18.25
N ILE A 47 6.01 -0.83 -17.80
CA ILE A 47 5.90 -0.41 -16.40
C ILE A 47 4.52 0.13 -16.06
N LEU A 48 3.86 0.81 -17.01
CA LEU A 48 2.55 1.43 -16.82
C LEU A 48 1.47 0.43 -16.30
N PRO A 49 1.28 -0.77 -16.90
CA PRO A 49 0.30 -1.73 -16.40
C PRO A 49 0.64 -2.24 -15.00
N LEU A 50 1.92 -2.47 -14.69
CA LEU A 50 2.36 -2.89 -13.35
C LEU A 50 2.11 -1.79 -12.30
N THR A 51 2.30 -0.53 -12.70
CA THR A 51 2.01 0.64 -11.87
C THR A 51 0.52 0.72 -11.56
N LEU A 52 -0.33 0.54 -12.57
CA LEU A 52 -1.78 0.51 -12.40
C LEU A 52 -2.24 -0.64 -11.49
N GLU A 53 -1.68 -1.83 -11.67
CA GLU A 53 -1.96 -2.97 -10.78
C GLU A 53 -1.58 -2.63 -9.33
N LYS A 54 -0.41 -2.01 -9.12
CA LYS A 54 0.04 -1.61 -7.79
C LYS A 54 -0.86 -0.54 -7.15
N ILE A 55 -1.39 0.41 -7.93
CA ILE A 55 -2.38 1.39 -7.46
C ILE A 55 -3.66 0.67 -6.98
N ASN A 56 -4.15 -0.30 -7.74
CA ASN A 56 -5.32 -1.09 -7.34
C ASN A 56 -5.08 -1.89 -6.06
N GLN A 57 -3.88 -2.49 -5.93
CA GLN A 57 -3.47 -3.17 -4.70
C GLN A 57 -3.42 -2.21 -3.50
N LEU A 58 -2.83 -1.01 -3.66
CA LEU A 58 -2.81 0.01 -2.62
C LEU A 58 -4.22 0.42 -2.20
N HIS A 59 -5.14 0.61 -3.15
CA HIS A 59 -6.51 0.95 -2.84
C HIS A 59 -7.20 -0.15 -1.99
N LEU A 60 -6.98 -1.43 -2.32
CA LEU A 60 -7.47 -2.55 -1.50
C LEU A 60 -6.84 -2.56 -0.10
N GLN A 61 -5.54 -2.34 0.02
CA GLN A 61 -4.83 -2.28 1.30
C GLN A 61 -5.37 -1.15 2.19
N LEU A 62 -5.62 0.04 1.63
CA LEU A 62 -6.21 1.17 2.35
C LEU A 62 -7.63 0.87 2.83
N ASN A 63 -8.44 0.21 1.99
CA ASN A 63 -9.79 -0.23 2.39
C ASN A 63 -9.73 -1.25 3.52
N ASN A 64 -8.80 -2.21 3.45
CA ASN A 64 -8.58 -3.19 4.52
C ASN A 64 -8.17 -2.52 5.82
N TYR A 65 -7.24 -1.55 5.76
CA TYR A 65 -6.82 -0.77 6.91
C TYR A 65 -7.99 0.01 7.53
N ARG A 66 -8.80 0.70 6.71
CA ARG A 66 -9.99 1.42 7.18
C ARG A 66 -10.99 0.50 7.87
N ASN A 67 -11.28 -0.66 7.26
CA ASN A 67 -12.21 -1.64 7.83
C ASN A 67 -11.67 -2.23 9.14
N PHE A 68 -10.36 -2.46 9.22
CA PHE A 68 -9.71 -2.93 10.43
C PHE A 68 -9.83 -1.91 11.57
N GLN A 69 -9.62 -0.62 11.29
CA GLN A 69 -9.82 0.47 12.26
C GLN A 69 -11.28 0.57 12.72
N HIS A 70 -12.26 0.35 11.84
CA HIS A 70 -13.67 0.32 12.22
C HIS A 70 -14.04 -0.89 13.09
N LYS A 71 -13.45 -2.06 12.83
CA LYS A 71 -13.68 -3.29 13.62
C LYS A 71 -13.04 -3.21 15.00
N PHE A 72 -11.93 -2.48 15.12
CA PHE A 72 -11.21 -2.28 16.37
C PHE A 72 -11.01 -0.79 16.66
N PRO A 73 -12.09 -0.04 16.95
CA PRO A 73 -11.98 1.38 17.22
C PRO A 73 -10.98 1.59 18.37
N LEU A 74 -10.05 2.52 18.18
CA LEU A 74 -9.23 2.99 19.28
C LEU A 74 -10.19 3.50 20.35
N LEU A 75 -10.22 2.87 21.52
CA LEU A 75 -10.81 3.49 22.70
C LEU A 75 -10.06 4.81 22.86
N LYS A 76 -10.72 5.91 22.47
CA LYS A 76 -10.26 7.27 22.73
C LYS A 76 -10.34 7.44 24.25
N ASN A 77 -9.32 6.95 24.96
CA ASN A 77 -9.11 7.34 26.33
C ASN A 77 -8.74 8.83 26.30
N ARG A 78 -9.72 9.63 26.70
CA ARG A 78 -9.51 11.00 27.19
C ARG A 78 -8.74 10.96 28.50
#